data_AF-A0A212CR02-F1
#
_entry.id   AF-A0A212CR02-F1
#
_cell.length_a   1.000
_cell.length_b   1.000
_cell.length_c   1.000
_cell.angle_alpha   90.00
_cell.angle_beta   90.00
_cell.angle_gamma   90.00
#
_symmetry.space_group_name_H-M   'P 1'
#
loop_
_entity.id
_entity.type
_entity.pdbx_description
1 polymer ?
#
loop_
_entity_poly.entity_id
_entity_poly.type
_entity_poly.pdbx_seq_one_letter_code
_entity_poly.pdbx_strand_id
1 'polypeptide(L)'
;GNTDQPVQTSKIGLGRREYQSLQHRHHSQRSKCRPPKGMYLTQEDVVAVSCSPNAANTILRQLDMELISLKRQVQNAKQVNSALKQKMEGGIEEFKPPE
;
A
#
# COMPACT_ATOMS: atom_id res chain seq x y z
N GLY A 1 -37.03 -49.26 11.46
CA GLY A 1 -35.82 -48.46 11.19
C GLY A 1 -36.27 -47.02 11.08
N ASN A 2 -35.74 -46.08 11.85
CA ASN A 2 -34.42 -45.43 11.67
C ASN A 2 -34.20 -45.07 10.19
N THR A 3 -34.05 -43.83 9.75
CA THR A 3 -33.65 -42.57 10.43
C THR A 3 -34.03 -41.41 9.51
N ASP A 4 -34.67 -40.39 10.09
CA ASP A 4 -34.93 -39.08 9.50
C ASP A 4 -33.70 -38.18 9.78
N GLN A 5 -33.12 -37.56 8.76
CA GLN A 5 -32.15 -36.47 8.94
C GLN A 5 -32.34 -35.42 7.83
N PRO A 6 -32.74 -34.18 8.16
CA PRO A 6 -32.69 -33.07 7.22
C PRO A 6 -31.27 -32.48 7.16
N VAL A 7 -30.79 -32.28 5.94
CA VAL A 7 -29.50 -31.64 5.63
C VAL A 7 -29.50 -30.20 6.17
N GLN A 8 -28.65 -29.95 7.16
CA GLN A 8 -28.40 -28.60 7.68
C GLN A 8 -27.72 -27.76 6.60
N THR A 9 -28.50 -26.89 5.96
CA THR A 9 -27.96 -25.76 5.19
C THR A 9 -27.57 -24.67 6.18
N SER A 10 -26.29 -24.55 6.48
CA SER A 10 -25.75 -23.45 7.29
C SER A 10 -25.83 -22.13 6.52
N LYS A 11 -27.00 -21.50 6.58
CA LYS A 11 -27.16 -20.07 6.28
C LYS A 11 -26.78 -19.30 7.55
N ILE A 12 -25.58 -18.75 7.61
CA ILE A 12 -25.24 -17.74 8.62
C ILE A 12 -25.40 -16.38 7.96
N GLY A 13 -26.47 -15.69 8.35
CA GLY A 13 -26.91 -14.42 7.80
C GLY A 13 -26.08 -13.21 8.24
N LEU A 14 -26.09 -12.23 7.33
CA LEU A 14 -26.33 -10.80 7.54
C LEU A 14 -25.81 -10.14 8.83
N GLY A 15 -24.88 -9.20 8.65
CA GLY A 15 -24.54 -8.23 9.67
C GLY A 15 -23.89 -7.00 9.08
N ARG A 16 -24.67 -6.17 8.38
CA ARG A 16 -24.35 -4.77 8.11
C ARG A 16 -24.13 -4.11 9.47
N ARG A 17 -22.87 -3.94 9.91
CA ARG A 17 -22.57 -3.33 11.21
C ARG A 17 -22.20 -1.87 10.98
N GLU A 18 -23.15 -1.03 11.34
CA GLU A 18 -23.14 0.42 11.18
C GLU A 18 -22.04 1.10 12.01
N TYR A 19 -21.73 2.33 11.60
CA TYR A 19 -20.91 3.32 12.30
C TYR A 19 -21.28 3.40 13.79
N GLN A 20 -20.53 2.71 14.65
CA GLN A 20 -20.62 2.91 16.10
C GLN A 20 -19.25 2.94 16.77
N SER A 21 -18.94 4.13 17.25
CA SER A 21 -18.08 4.45 18.39
C SER A 21 -16.56 4.30 18.21
N LEU A 22 -15.92 5.45 18.17
CA LEU A 22 -14.49 5.73 18.33
C LEU A 22 -13.89 5.31 19.70
N GLN A 23 -14.51 4.39 20.45
CA GLN A 23 -14.12 4.08 21.83
C GLN A 23 -13.50 2.68 22.04
N HIS A 24 -13.47 1.82 21.02
CA HIS A 24 -13.02 0.44 21.15
C HIS A 24 -11.53 0.21 20.84
N ARG A 25 -10.65 1.12 21.29
CA ARG A 25 -9.21 1.06 20.98
C ARG A 25 -8.47 0.00 21.81
N HIS A 26 -9.04 -0.46 22.92
CA HIS A 26 -8.39 -1.36 23.89
C HIS A 26 -9.12 -2.69 24.10
N HIS A 27 -9.64 -3.32 23.03
CA HIS A 27 -10.20 -4.68 23.15
C HIS A 27 -9.13 -5.74 22.88
N SER A 28 -8.78 -6.54 23.90
CA SER A 28 -7.75 -7.58 23.85
C SER A 28 -8.01 -8.68 22.80
N GLN A 29 -9.28 -8.89 22.39
CA GLN A 29 -9.58 -9.79 21.29
C GLN A 29 -9.28 -9.16 19.91
N ARG A 30 -9.41 -7.83 19.76
CA ARG A 30 -9.13 -7.16 18.48
C ARG A 30 -7.62 -7.11 18.17
N SER A 31 -6.77 -7.13 19.19
CA SER A 31 -5.32 -7.31 19.02
C SER A 31 -4.94 -8.73 18.56
N LYS A 32 -5.80 -9.74 18.74
CA LYS A 32 -5.57 -11.10 18.23
C LYS A 32 -5.97 -11.29 16.78
N CYS A 33 -6.88 -10.44 16.27
CA CYS A 33 -7.36 -10.50 14.89
C CYS A 33 -6.61 -9.55 13.93
N ARG A 34 -5.58 -8.85 14.42
CA ARG A 34 -4.73 -7.98 13.60
C ARG A 34 -3.35 -8.62 13.45
N PRO A 35 -2.68 -8.47 12.30
CA PRO A 35 -1.29 -8.87 12.16
C PRO A 35 -0.40 -8.23 13.24
N PRO A 36 0.72 -8.87 13.62
CA PRO A 36 1.72 -8.27 14.50
C PRO A 36 2.19 -6.90 14.00
N LYS A 37 2.69 -6.05 14.89
CA LYS A 37 3.20 -4.73 14.51
C LYS A 37 4.31 -4.87 13.46
N GLY A 38 4.21 -4.11 12.37
CA GLY A 38 5.14 -4.18 11.24
C GLY A 38 4.81 -5.27 10.22
N MET A 39 3.79 -6.08 10.46
CA MET A 39 3.26 -7.04 9.49
C MET A 39 2.10 -6.41 8.71
N TYR A 40 2.19 -6.48 7.38
CA TYR A 40 1.15 -6.00 6.47
C TYR A 40 0.56 -7.21 5.76
N LEU A 41 -0.70 -7.53 6.08
CA LEU A 41 -1.44 -8.63 5.49
C LEU A 41 -2.82 -8.11 5.11
N THR A 42 -3.09 -8.06 3.81
CA THR A 42 -4.40 -7.73 3.26
C THR A 42 -4.92 -8.92 2.47
N GLN A 43 -6.25 -9.03 2.34
CA GLN A 43 -6.85 -10.10 1.53
C GLN A 43 -6.39 -10.01 0.06
N GLU A 44 -6.27 -8.79 -0.46
CA GLU A 44 -5.81 -8.52 -1.83
C GLU A 44 -4.39 -9.02 -2.06
N ASP A 45 -3.45 -8.65 -1.18
CA ASP A 45 -2.05 -9.04 -1.32
C ASP A 45 -1.87 -10.55 -1.19
N VAL A 46 -2.61 -11.19 -0.27
CA VAL A 46 -2.57 -12.66 -0.11
C VAL A 46 -3.03 -13.35 -1.39
N VAL A 47 -4.16 -12.91 -1.96
CA VAL A 47 -4.70 -13.47 -3.21
C VAL A 47 -3.74 -13.22 -4.38
N ALA A 48 -3.19 -12.01 -4.50
CA ALA A 48 -2.28 -11.64 -5.58
C ALA A 48 -1.01 -12.49 -5.58
N VAL A 49 -0.41 -12.71 -4.40
CA VAL A 49 0.82 -13.50 -4.25
C VAL A 49 0.55 -15.00 -4.44
N SER A 50 -0.64 -15.49 -4.09
CA SER A 50 -1.00 -16.91 -4.18
C SER A 50 -1.66 -17.33 -5.51
N CYS A 51 -1.90 -16.41 -6.45
CA CYS A 51 -2.72 -16.70 -7.63
C CYS A 51 -2.09 -17.68 -8.64
N SER A 52 -0.78 -17.93 -8.55
CA SER A 52 -0.08 -18.96 -9.32
C SER A 52 1.28 -19.31 -8.67
N PRO A 53 1.92 -20.45 -9.03
CA PRO A 53 3.20 -20.86 -8.45
C PRO A 53 4.33 -19.81 -8.55
N ASN A 54 4.27 -18.93 -9.56
CA ASN A 54 5.29 -17.92 -9.81
C ASN A 54 4.86 -16.48 -9.49
N ALA A 55 3.61 -16.26 -9.07
CA ALA A 55 3.05 -14.92 -8.85
C ALA A 55 3.88 -14.08 -7.87
N ALA A 56 4.28 -14.68 -6.73
CA ALA A 56 5.15 -14.05 -5.75
C ALA A 56 6.45 -13.49 -6.37
N ASN A 57 7.15 -14.32 -7.14
CA ASN A 57 8.41 -13.94 -7.78
C ASN A 57 8.21 -12.87 -8.86
N THR A 58 7.11 -12.93 -9.61
CA THR A 58 6.78 -11.92 -10.62
C THR A 58 6.53 -10.56 -9.97
N ILE A 59 5.73 -10.51 -8.91
CA ILE A 59 5.42 -9.26 -8.19
C ILE A 59 6.69 -8.64 -7.61
N LEU A 60 7.54 -9.44 -6.96
CA LEU A 60 8.81 -8.94 -6.40
C LEU A 60 9.73 -8.35 -7.48
N ARG A 61 9.88 -9.04 -8.63
CA ARG A 61 10.68 -8.51 -9.74
C ARG A 61 10.10 -7.24 -10.34
N GLN A 62 8.78 -7.14 -10.46
CA GLN A 62 8.10 -5.93 -10.94
C GLN A 62 8.40 -4.74 -10.01
N LEU A 63 8.30 -4.94 -8.70
CA LEU A 63 8.64 -3.91 -7.71
C LEU A 63 10.13 -3.51 -7.77
N ASP A 64 11.04 -4.45 -7.97
CA ASP A 64 12.47 -4.16 -8.16
C ASP A 64 12.72 -3.30 -9.41
N MET A 65 12.03 -3.62 -10.52
CA MET A 65 12.13 -2.83 -11.75
C MET A 65 11.56 -1.43 -11.57
N GLU A 66 10.42 -1.28 -10.89
CA GLU A 66 9.84 0.02 -10.56
C GLU A 66 10.78 0.85 -9.69
N LEU A 67 11.36 0.24 -8.65
CA LEU A 67 12.34 0.88 -7.78
C LEU A 67 13.56 1.38 -8.58
N ILE A 68 14.12 0.56 -9.47
CA ILE A 68 15.24 0.96 -10.33
C ILE A 68 14.83 2.10 -11.26
N SER A 69 13.62 2.04 -11.83
CA SER A 69 13.09 3.08 -12.71
C SER A 69 12.96 4.43 -12.00
N LEU A 70 12.36 4.43 -10.80
CA LEU A 70 12.22 5.61 -9.96
C LEU A 70 13.59 6.17 -9.53
N LYS A 71 14.53 5.30 -9.13
CA LYS A 71 15.90 5.73 -8.81
C LYS A 71 16.56 6.45 -9.98
N ARG A 72 16.41 5.94 -11.21
CA ARG A 72 16.94 6.57 -12.41
C ARG A 72 16.28 7.92 -12.69
N GLN A 73 14.95 8.01 -12.54
CA GLN A 73 14.21 9.27 -12.69
C GLN A 73 14.70 10.34 -11.71
N VAL A 74 14.93 9.97 -10.44
CA VAL A 74 15.49 10.87 -9.42
C VAL A 74 16.88 11.38 -9.82
N GLN A 75 17.76 10.51 -10.32
CA GLN A 75 19.10 10.92 -10.73
C GLN A 75 19.06 11.85 -11.95
N ASN A 76 18.20 11.57 -12.93
CA ASN A 76 17.99 12.44 -14.07
C ASN A 76 17.49 13.83 -13.65
N ALA A 77 16.48 13.89 -12.78
CA ALA A 77 15.96 15.14 -12.25
C ALA A 77 17.04 15.92 -11.48
N LYS A 78 17.87 15.23 -10.68
CA LYS A 78 19.02 15.86 -10.00
C LYS A 78 19.99 16.50 -10.98
N GLN A 79 20.34 15.80 -12.06
CA GLN A 79 21.26 16.30 -13.07
C GLN A 79 20.69 17.54 -13.78
N VAL A 80 19.43 17.46 -14.22
CA VAL A 80 18.74 18.59 -14.88
C VAL A 80 18.66 19.80 -13.94
N ASN A 81 18.24 19.59 -12.69
CA ASN A 81 18.15 20.66 -11.70
C ASN A 81 19.50 21.26 -11.37
N SER A 82 20.57 20.45 -11.29
CA SER A 82 21.93 20.96 -11.09
C SER A 82 22.35 21.89 -12.23
N ALA A 83 22.11 21.49 -13.48
CA ALA A 83 22.44 22.30 -14.65
C ALA A 83 21.61 23.60 -14.70
N LEU A 84 20.31 23.53 -14.38
CA LEU A 84 19.46 24.72 -14.32
C LEU A 84 19.88 25.68 -13.21
N LYS A 85 20.22 25.16 -12.03
CA LYS A 85 20.75 25.98 -10.91
C LYS A 85 22.01 26.72 -11.32
N GLN A 86 22.94 26.05 -12.00
CA GLN A 86 24.15 26.68 -12.51
C GLN A 86 23.84 27.78 -13.54
N LYS A 87 22.86 27.58 -14.42
CA LYS A 87 22.44 28.61 -15.40
C LYS A 87 21.79 29.83 -14.79
N MET A 88 21.18 29.70 -13.62
CA MET A 88 20.55 30.81 -12.88
C MET A 88 21.48 31.37 -11.80
N GLU A 89 22.74 30.95 -11.78
CA GLU A 89 23.75 31.47 -10.87
C GLU A 89 23.95 32.98 -11.13
N GLY A 90 23.99 33.79 -10.07
CA GLY A 90 24.01 35.26 -10.17
C GLY A 90 22.65 35.94 -10.00
N GLY A 91 21.55 35.20 -10.17
CA GLY A 91 20.20 35.74 -9.96
C GLY A 91 19.83 36.83 -10.97
N ILE A 92 19.01 37.80 -10.55
CA ILE A 92 18.56 38.91 -11.41
C ILE A 92 18.78 40.29 -10.76
N GLU A 93 19.57 40.36 -9.69
CA GLU A 93 19.73 41.60 -8.92
C GLU A 93 20.33 42.72 -9.77
N GLU A 94 21.19 42.41 -10.74
CA GLU A 94 21.75 43.38 -11.69
C GLU A 94 20.73 43.99 -12.66
N PHE A 95 19.55 43.37 -12.80
CA PHE A 95 18.47 43.85 -13.67
C PHE A 95 17.37 44.60 -12.92
N LYS A 96 17.56 44.85 -11.62
CA LYS A 96 16.56 45.52 -10.78
C LYS A 96 16.57 47.04 -11.04
N PRO A 97 15.41 47.70 -11.28
CA PRO A 97 15.36 49.14 -11.48
C PRO A 97 15.67 49.90 -10.18
N PRO A 98 16.21 51.14 -10.26
CA PRO A 98 16.36 52.02 -9.11
C PRO A 98 15.01 52.44 -8.53
N GLU A 99 14.95 52.70 -7.22
CA GLU A 99 13.76 53.17 -6.50
C GLU A 99 13.33 54.60 -6.91
#